data_AF-G0URY6-F1
#
_entry.id   AF-G0URY6-F1
#
_cell.length_a   1.000
_cell.length_b   1.000
_cell.length_c   1.000
_cell.angle_alpha   90.00
_cell.angle_beta   90.00
_cell.angle_gamma   90.00
#
_symmetry.space_group_name_H-M   'P 1'
#
loop_
_entity.id
_entity.type
_entity.pdbx_description
1 polymer ?
#
loop_
_entity_poly.entity_id
_entity_poly.type
_entity_poly.pdbx_seq_one_letter_code
_entity_poly.pdbx_strand_id
1 'polypeptide(L)'
;MYVSRHKNTYFPMAFVYFPLVLLLLLITLYGTGYIIGTVVHGPHPKASFNPTPALSSTVSEHLTRCILQRNTLVKTHQVTVKTLKSINIEHTKLQEKHKALTAGKGGSEESPAECVANNGGLNHGNRGAAEGIGESSAKGEAAELKRTAGLLESLTHEVEYWLKKRGRGELLCSMPNSSSKVYSIVFDAGSTGSRVHVYRYNLSSNPCDRTGGASNCSSASLLMHLRLENELFVENHEPLSRFGDPKEAASSLVPLLNAAKTHIPQYLQECVGIELKATAGLRRVGTERAEAVLNAVRREFRQWPFRFHSEWDSVRILEGREEGPLAWLTVNFLVGALHSDKKPASILDLGGGSTQIVMCPDDPKVLDGHEKFVDTFHIDGRPVKLYQHSYEGNGLNAARERLLDAVVASHNAGNRATGGTEGVRMNAFPCFPQGYTHEKSGLANNAGADGVTPSLDKCVALFQQHVVRDGDRCHYSTCSFNGIFQPNVQTAVTGPVYAFSFYFDLLSPYLEEREKPVRLQDIVAIAKRVCSSMKPMREILREGGAKQATHPSLRPEWECLHLSYVVTLLRHGFHYSLEQEFHIAKKIDGYEAAWTLGASLVGLERGFR
;
A
#
# COMPACT_ATOMS: atom_id res chain seq x y z
N MET A 1 -63.42 -69.25 6.95
CA MET A 1 -62.63 -68.82 5.78
C MET A 1 -62.88 -67.34 5.55
N TYR A 2 -61.94 -66.46 5.90
CA TYR A 2 -61.69 -65.25 5.12
C TYR A 2 -60.34 -64.65 5.55
N VAL A 3 -59.48 -64.48 4.55
CA VAL A 3 -58.15 -63.87 4.60
C VAL A 3 -58.32 -62.36 4.61
N SER A 4 -57.56 -61.61 5.42
CA SER A 4 -57.36 -60.18 5.19
C SER A 4 -55.96 -59.68 5.59
N ARG A 5 -55.19 -59.42 4.54
CA ARG A 5 -54.07 -58.47 4.33
C ARG A 5 -53.46 -57.76 5.56
N HIS A 6 -52.24 -58.14 5.92
CA HIS A 6 -51.28 -57.23 6.55
C HIS A 6 -50.55 -56.40 5.47
N LYS A 7 -50.64 -55.08 5.57
CA LYS A 7 -49.84 -54.13 4.77
C LYS A 7 -48.40 -54.12 5.26
N ASN A 8 -47.47 -54.21 4.31
CA ASN A 8 -46.05 -53.87 4.44
C ASN A 8 -45.83 -52.52 5.12
N THR A 9 -44.95 -52.49 6.12
CA THR A 9 -44.15 -51.31 6.47
C THR A 9 -42.68 -51.68 6.33
N TYR A 10 -42.18 -51.62 5.09
CA TYR A 10 -40.75 -51.54 4.85
C TYR A 10 -40.31 -50.10 5.13
N PHE A 11 -39.36 -49.96 6.08
CA PHE A 11 -38.40 -48.87 6.26
C PHE A 11 -38.76 -47.61 7.08
N PRO A 12 -37.75 -47.04 7.81
CA PRO A 12 -36.62 -46.36 7.17
C PRO A 12 -35.22 -46.70 7.74
N MET A 13 -34.57 -47.75 7.24
CA MET A 13 -33.11 -47.89 7.27
C MET A 13 -32.42 -47.14 6.08
N ALA A 14 -33.19 -46.44 5.21
CA ALA A 14 -32.70 -45.85 3.95
C ALA A 14 -32.19 -44.43 4.16
N PHE A 15 -32.77 -43.73 5.15
CA PHE A 15 -32.44 -42.34 5.43
C PHE A 15 -31.08 -42.17 6.10
N VAL A 16 -30.50 -43.24 6.68
CA VAL A 16 -29.17 -43.21 7.30
C VAL A 16 -28.10 -43.83 6.39
N TYR A 17 -28.41 -44.96 5.75
CA TYR A 17 -27.43 -45.65 4.91
C TYR A 17 -27.17 -44.94 3.58
N PHE A 18 -28.17 -44.33 2.95
CA PHE A 18 -28.00 -43.66 1.67
C PHE A 18 -27.02 -42.47 1.72
N PRO A 19 -27.08 -41.53 2.69
CA PRO A 19 -26.09 -40.46 2.80
C PRO A 19 -24.70 -40.95 3.22
N LEU A 20 -24.59 -42.00 4.04
CA LEU A 20 -23.31 -42.63 4.41
C LEU A 20 -22.62 -43.29 3.21
N VAL A 21 -23.39 -43.98 2.37
CA VAL A 21 -22.89 -44.58 1.12
C VAL A 21 -22.51 -43.50 0.11
N LEU A 22 -23.29 -42.41 0.01
CA LEU A 22 -22.97 -41.27 -0.86
C LEU A 22 -21.68 -40.55 -0.39
N LEU A 23 -21.46 -40.44 0.92
CA LEU A 23 -20.25 -39.86 1.51
C LEU A 23 -19.02 -40.76 1.25
N LEU A 24 -19.15 -42.08 1.42
CA LEU A 24 -18.10 -43.05 1.08
C LEU A 24 -17.76 -43.03 -0.42
N LEU A 25 -18.76 -42.88 -1.29
CA LEU A 25 -18.58 -42.70 -2.74
C LEU A 25 -17.86 -41.38 -3.06
N LEU A 26 -18.18 -40.29 -2.35
CA LEU A 26 -17.51 -39.00 -2.53
C LEU A 26 -16.06 -39.04 -2.03
N ILE A 27 -15.78 -39.66 -0.89
CA ILE A 27 -14.42 -39.84 -0.35
C ILE A 27 -13.58 -40.72 -1.28
N THR A 28 -14.16 -41.78 -1.84
CA THR A 28 -13.46 -42.66 -2.80
C THR A 28 -13.25 -41.99 -4.15
N LEU A 29 -14.20 -41.20 -4.67
CA LEU A 29 -14.01 -40.38 -5.88
C LEU A 29 -12.94 -39.28 -5.67
N TYR A 30 -12.89 -38.67 -4.48
CA TYR A 30 -11.87 -37.68 -4.14
C TYR A 30 -10.48 -38.31 -3.95
N GLY A 31 -10.43 -39.46 -3.27
CA GLY A 31 -9.22 -40.25 -3.06
C GLY A 31 -8.64 -40.79 -4.37
N THR A 32 -9.48 -41.25 -5.29
CA THR A 32 -9.04 -41.69 -6.62
C THR A 32 -8.57 -40.52 -7.49
N GLY A 33 -9.23 -39.36 -7.43
CA GLY A 33 -8.74 -38.14 -8.07
C GLY A 33 -7.39 -37.64 -7.52
N TYR A 34 -7.19 -37.76 -6.21
CA TYR A 34 -5.92 -37.44 -5.54
C TYR A 34 -4.81 -38.41 -5.92
N ILE A 35 -5.09 -39.73 -5.96
CA ILE A 35 -4.13 -40.77 -6.36
C ILE A 35 -3.75 -40.67 -7.84
N ILE A 36 -4.71 -40.37 -8.73
CA ILE A 36 -4.40 -40.15 -10.16
C ILE A 36 -3.54 -38.89 -10.34
N GLY A 37 -3.73 -37.86 -9.50
CA GLY A 37 -2.90 -36.65 -9.47
C GLY A 37 -1.46 -36.89 -8.97
N THR A 38 -1.24 -37.86 -8.08
CA THR A 38 0.10 -38.18 -7.55
C THR A 38 0.85 -39.24 -8.36
N VAL A 39 0.14 -40.18 -8.98
CA VAL A 39 0.75 -41.29 -9.74
C VAL A 39 1.24 -40.87 -11.14
N VAL A 40 0.72 -39.79 -11.73
CA VAL A 40 1.18 -39.28 -13.04
C VAL A 40 2.41 -38.35 -12.92
N HIS A 41 2.88 -38.03 -11.72
CA HIS A 41 4.10 -37.24 -11.47
C HIS A 41 5.11 -38.01 -10.60
N GLY A 42 5.46 -39.23 -11.03
CA GLY A 42 6.74 -39.84 -10.66
C GLY A 42 7.88 -39.25 -11.52
N PRO A 43 9.13 -39.18 -11.01
CA PRO A 43 10.24 -38.57 -11.73
C PRO A 43 10.59 -39.43 -12.96
N HIS A 44 10.33 -38.92 -14.16
CA HIS A 44 10.85 -39.56 -15.37
C HIS A 44 12.36 -39.26 -15.52
N PRO A 45 13.19 -40.26 -15.85
CA PRO A 45 14.62 -40.08 -16.02
C PRO A 45 14.93 -39.22 -17.25
N LYS A 46 16.02 -38.44 -17.13
CA LYS A 46 16.57 -37.54 -18.16
C LYS A 46 16.68 -38.26 -19.51
N ALA A 47 15.86 -37.85 -20.47
CA ALA A 47 16.08 -38.14 -21.89
C ALA A 47 16.39 -36.82 -22.60
N SER A 48 17.57 -36.75 -23.21
CA SER A 48 18.03 -35.66 -24.07
C SER A 48 17.02 -35.39 -25.19
N PHE A 49 16.53 -34.16 -25.31
CA PHE A 49 15.60 -33.77 -26.37
C PHE A 49 16.29 -32.81 -27.36
N ASN A 50 16.53 -33.30 -28.57
CA ASN A 50 16.80 -32.49 -29.77
C ASN A 50 15.47 -31.99 -30.35
N PRO A 51 15.38 -30.76 -30.87
CA PRO A 51 14.10 -30.19 -31.31
C PRO A 51 13.76 -30.61 -32.74
N THR A 52 12.53 -31.08 -32.96
CA THR A 52 11.88 -31.13 -34.28
C THR A 52 10.46 -30.56 -34.21
N PRO A 53 9.94 -29.96 -35.30
CA PRO A 53 8.72 -29.16 -35.31
C PRO A 53 7.47 -30.05 -35.39
N ALA A 54 7.02 -30.57 -34.24
CA ALA A 54 5.73 -31.25 -34.11
C ALA A 54 5.01 -30.89 -32.79
N LEU A 55 5.27 -29.69 -32.25
CA LEU A 55 4.80 -29.25 -30.92
C LEU A 55 3.55 -28.35 -30.94
N SER A 56 2.75 -28.39 -32.00
CA SER A 56 1.52 -27.58 -32.09
C SER A 56 0.26 -28.33 -31.63
N SER A 57 0.22 -29.67 -31.72
CA SER A 57 -0.95 -30.47 -31.34
C SER A 57 -0.97 -30.86 -29.86
N THR A 58 0.19 -31.12 -29.26
CA THR A 58 0.33 -31.59 -27.87
C THR A 58 0.11 -30.49 -26.83
N VAL A 59 0.49 -29.23 -27.12
CA VAL A 59 0.22 -28.09 -26.23
C VAL A 59 -1.28 -27.76 -26.18
N SER A 60 -1.98 -27.90 -27.30
CA SER A 60 -3.43 -27.72 -27.39
C SER A 60 -4.20 -28.80 -26.62
N GLU A 61 -3.75 -30.06 -26.71
CA GLU A 61 -4.33 -31.16 -25.93
C GLU A 61 -4.10 -30.99 -24.41
N HIS A 62 -2.92 -30.51 -24.01
CA HIS A 62 -2.62 -30.28 -22.59
C HIS A 62 -3.46 -29.15 -22.00
N LEU A 63 -3.59 -28.03 -22.73
CA LEU A 63 -4.44 -26.91 -22.34
C LEU A 63 -5.92 -27.32 -22.28
N THR A 64 -6.37 -28.12 -23.25
CA THR A 64 -7.75 -28.66 -23.27
C THR A 64 -8.00 -29.60 -22.09
N ARG A 65 -7.03 -30.45 -21.71
CA ARG A 65 -7.10 -31.30 -20.52
C ARG A 65 -7.13 -30.49 -19.23
N CYS A 66 -6.33 -29.43 -19.10
CA CYS A 66 -6.37 -28.53 -17.95
C CYS A 66 -7.71 -27.78 -17.83
N ILE A 67 -8.27 -27.30 -18.94
CA ILE A 67 -9.60 -26.66 -18.97
C ILE A 67 -10.70 -27.67 -18.60
N LEU A 68 -10.61 -28.89 -19.12
CA LEU A 68 -11.56 -29.96 -18.81
C LEU A 68 -11.47 -30.36 -17.33
N GLN A 69 -10.26 -30.47 -16.77
CA GLN A 69 -10.03 -30.72 -15.34
C GLN A 69 -10.56 -29.58 -14.46
N ARG A 70 -10.31 -28.31 -14.83
CA ARG A 70 -10.89 -27.14 -14.15
C ARG A 70 -12.41 -27.17 -14.16
N ASN A 71 -13.01 -27.44 -15.32
CA ASN A 71 -14.47 -27.51 -15.46
C ASN A 71 -15.06 -28.68 -14.68
N THR A 72 -14.33 -29.80 -14.61
CA THR A 72 -14.72 -30.97 -13.81
C THR A 72 -14.67 -30.62 -12.32
N LEU A 73 -13.61 -29.97 -11.85
CA LEU A 73 -13.49 -29.53 -10.46
C LEU A 73 -14.59 -28.53 -10.06
N VAL A 74 -14.92 -27.58 -10.94
CA VAL A 74 -16.02 -26.62 -10.72
C VAL A 74 -17.38 -27.33 -10.68
N LYS A 75 -17.62 -28.29 -11.57
CA LYS A 75 -18.86 -29.09 -11.56
C LYS A 75 -18.94 -29.97 -10.31
N THR A 76 -17.86 -30.62 -9.92
CA THR A 76 -17.79 -31.42 -8.69
C THR A 76 -18.07 -30.53 -7.48
N HIS A 77 -17.47 -29.34 -7.41
CA HIS A 77 -17.76 -28.35 -6.35
C HIS A 77 -19.23 -27.91 -6.32
N GLN A 78 -19.83 -27.62 -7.49
CA GLN A 78 -21.25 -27.27 -7.57
C GLN A 78 -22.17 -28.42 -7.12
N VAL A 79 -21.82 -29.66 -7.46
CA VAL A 79 -22.53 -30.86 -7.00
C VAL A 79 -22.37 -31.00 -5.48
N THR A 80 -21.16 -30.87 -4.94
CA THR A 80 -20.90 -30.93 -3.49
C THR A 80 -21.69 -29.86 -2.73
N VAL A 81 -21.75 -28.62 -3.23
CA VAL A 81 -22.54 -27.54 -2.61
C VAL A 81 -24.04 -27.82 -2.69
N LYS A 82 -24.54 -28.35 -3.81
CA LYS A 82 -25.95 -28.76 -3.92
C LYS A 82 -26.29 -29.89 -2.95
N THR A 83 -25.43 -30.89 -2.85
CA THR A 83 -25.59 -32.02 -1.92
C THR A 83 -25.55 -31.54 -0.47
N LEU A 84 -24.65 -30.63 -0.10
CA LEU A 84 -24.61 -30.01 1.23
C LEU A 84 -25.89 -29.23 1.54
N LYS A 85 -26.45 -28.48 0.58
CA LYS A 85 -27.75 -27.82 0.76
C LYS A 85 -28.89 -28.83 0.96
N SER A 86 -28.92 -29.92 0.21
CA SER A 86 -29.89 -31.00 0.41
C SER A 86 -29.74 -31.68 1.77
N ILE A 87 -28.51 -31.92 2.23
CA ILE A 87 -28.22 -32.46 3.56
C ILE A 87 -28.71 -31.50 4.65
N ASN A 88 -28.48 -30.19 4.51
CA ASN A 88 -28.95 -29.20 5.47
C ASN A 88 -30.49 -29.14 5.54
N ILE A 89 -31.18 -29.25 4.39
CA ILE A 89 -32.64 -29.33 4.33
C ILE A 89 -33.17 -30.57 5.06
N GLU A 90 -32.57 -31.74 4.82
CA GLU A 90 -32.96 -32.97 5.52
C GLU A 90 -32.64 -32.91 7.02
N HIS A 91 -31.53 -32.25 7.40
CA HIS A 91 -31.22 -31.96 8.80
C HIS A 91 -32.28 -31.08 9.48
N THR A 92 -32.75 -30.02 8.81
CA THR A 92 -33.85 -29.18 9.33
C THR A 92 -35.14 -29.99 9.51
N LYS A 93 -35.50 -30.85 8.55
CA LYS A 93 -36.68 -31.73 8.67
C LYS A 93 -36.55 -32.71 9.84
N LEU A 94 -35.36 -33.25 10.08
CA LEU A 94 -35.08 -34.14 11.22
C LEU A 94 -35.20 -33.40 12.55
N GLN A 95 -34.72 -32.15 12.64
CA GLN A 95 -34.88 -31.31 13.83
C GLN A 95 -36.34 -30.93 14.10
N GLU A 96 -37.13 -30.63 13.06
CA GLU A 96 -38.57 -30.38 13.19
C GLU A 96 -39.32 -31.63 13.67
N LYS A 97 -38.96 -32.81 13.14
CA LYS A 97 -39.53 -34.09 13.58
C LYS A 97 -39.16 -34.44 15.02
N HIS A 98 -37.93 -34.15 15.44
CA HIS A 98 -37.52 -34.26 16.85
C HIS A 98 -38.33 -33.32 17.74
N LYS A 99 -38.49 -32.04 17.35
CA LYS A 99 -39.30 -31.07 18.11
C LYS A 99 -40.75 -31.53 18.27
N ALA A 100 -41.35 -32.08 17.22
CA ALA A 100 -42.70 -32.64 17.25
C ALA A 100 -42.84 -33.84 18.20
N LEU A 101 -41.84 -34.73 18.25
CA LEU A 101 -41.80 -35.86 19.18
C LEU A 101 -41.62 -35.45 20.65
N THR A 102 -40.92 -34.33 20.91
CA THR A 102 -40.72 -33.81 22.27
C THR A 102 -41.85 -32.92 22.78
N ALA A 103 -42.60 -32.27 21.89
CA ALA A 103 -43.73 -31.40 22.26
C ALA A 103 -44.98 -32.16 22.75
N GLY A 104 -45.07 -33.48 22.47
CA GLY A 104 -46.16 -34.34 22.94
C GLY A 104 -46.10 -34.76 24.41
N LYS A 105 -45.11 -34.28 25.20
CA LYS A 105 -44.97 -34.55 26.63
C LYS A 105 -44.84 -33.25 27.41
N GLY A 106 -45.92 -32.48 27.48
CA GLY A 106 -46.03 -31.32 28.37
C GLY A 106 -46.77 -31.70 29.65
N GLY A 107 -46.14 -31.51 30.81
CA GLY A 107 -46.79 -31.65 32.12
C GLY A 107 -45.88 -31.24 33.29
N SER A 108 -46.18 -30.06 33.85
CA SER A 108 -45.79 -29.42 35.13
C SER A 108 -44.34 -28.94 35.36
N GLU A 109 -44.28 -27.62 35.55
CA GLU A 109 -43.20 -26.78 36.08
C GLU A 109 -42.93 -27.04 37.58
N GLU A 110 -41.67 -26.90 38.00
CA GLU A 110 -41.27 -26.08 39.16
C GLU A 110 -39.74 -25.96 39.26
N SER A 111 -39.26 -24.81 39.74
CA SER A 111 -37.87 -24.49 40.12
C SER A 111 -37.93 -23.56 41.35
N PRO A 112 -36.83 -23.22 42.05
CA PRO A 112 -35.58 -23.95 42.33
C PRO A 112 -35.20 -23.87 43.83
N ALA A 113 -34.41 -24.80 44.37
CA ALA A 113 -33.65 -24.54 45.61
C ALA A 113 -32.46 -25.50 45.81
N GLU A 114 -31.39 -24.90 46.34
CA GLU A 114 -30.07 -25.46 46.67
C GLU A 114 -30.07 -26.39 47.90
N CYS A 115 -29.03 -27.24 47.97
CA CYS A 115 -28.17 -27.54 49.13
C CYS A 115 -27.96 -29.03 49.48
N VAL A 116 -26.67 -29.41 49.36
CA VAL A 116 -25.81 -30.13 50.34
C VAL A 116 -26.07 -31.61 50.67
N ALA A 117 -24.93 -32.29 50.80
CA ALA A 117 -24.67 -33.72 50.86
C ALA A 117 -24.82 -34.38 52.24
N ASN A 118 -24.68 -35.72 52.20
CA ASN A 118 -24.44 -36.69 53.29
C ASN A 118 -25.66 -37.05 54.15
N ASN A 119 -25.91 -38.28 54.60
CA ASN A 119 -25.10 -39.51 54.70
C ASN A 119 -26.02 -40.71 54.96
N GLY A 120 -25.64 -41.91 54.46
CA GLY A 120 -25.68 -43.16 55.23
C GLY A 120 -27.00 -43.96 55.38
N GLY A 121 -26.99 -45.19 54.86
CA GLY A 121 -27.30 -46.38 55.69
C GLY A 121 -28.58 -47.20 55.43
N LEU A 122 -28.37 -48.35 54.78
CA LEU A 122 -28.93 -49.70 55.09
C LEU A 122 -30.41 -50.07 54.76
N ASN A 123 -30.51 -51.11 53.91
CA ASN A 123 -31.40 -52.29 53.90
C ASN A 123 -32.93 -52.14 54.14
N HIS A 124 -33.74 -52.48 53.11
CA HIS A 124 -34.51 -53.74 53.04
C HIS A 124 -35.42 -53.80 51.78
N GLY A 125 -35.41 -54.96 51.10
CA GLY A 125 -36.60 -55.77 50.82
C GLY A 125 -37.74 -55.30 49.90
N ASN A 126 -37.76 -55.88 48.69
CA ASN A 126 -38.88 -56.58 48.02
C ASN A 126 -40.20 -55.89 47.59
N ARG A 127 -40.47 -55.98 46.26
CA ARG A 127 -41.72 -56.22 45.47
C ARG A 127 -41.76 -55.23 44.30
N GLY A 128 -41.56 -55.61 43.03
CA GLY A 128 -42.51 -56.32 42.15
C GLY A 128 -43.69 -55.39 41.80
N ALA A 129 -44.05 -55.03 40.57
CA ALA A 129 -43.67 -55.45 39.22
C ALA A 129 -44.24 -54.42 38.21
N ALA A 130 -43.68 -54.45 36.98
CA ALA A 130 -44.32 -54.15 35.70
C ALA A 130 -45.04 -52.81 35.47
N GLU A 131 -44.38 -51.89 34.76
CA GLU A 131 -44.94 -51.12 33.62
C GLU A 131 -43.82 -50.28 32.97
N GLY A 132 -43.65 -50.34 31.64
CA GLY A 132 -42.71 -49.45 30.93
C GLY A 132 -41.98 -49.99 29.69
N ILE A 133 -42.62 -50.79 28.83
CA ILE A 133 -41.98 -51.27 27.58
C ILE A 133 -42.24 -50.32 26.38
N GLY A 134 -43.12 -49.32 26.50
CA GLY A 134 -43.39 -48.35 25.42
C GLY A 134 -42.49 -47.11 25.40
N GLU A 135 -41.79 -46.80 26.50
CA GLU A 135 -41.07 -45.52 26.66
C GLU A 135 -39.57 -45.60 26.35
N SER A 136 -38.97 -46.79 26.42
CA SER A 136 -37.52 -46.99 26.24
C SER A 136 -37.10 -46.98 24.77
N SER A 137 -37.94 -47.50 23.87
CA SER A 137 -37.65 -47.55 22.42
C SER A 137 -37.63 -46.16 21.78
N ALA A 138 -38.63 -45.32 22.06
CA ALA A 138 -38.71 -43.96 21.53
C ALA A 138 -37.63 -43.02 22.12
N LYS A 139 -37.22 -43.22 23.38
CA LYS A 139 -36.10 -42.49 23.99
C LYS A 139 -34.75 -42.89 23.39
N GLY A 140 -34.55 -44.18 23.06
CA GLY A 140 -33.37 -44.66 22.35
C GLY A 140 -33.25 -44.08 20.94
N GLU A 141 -34.34 -44.11 20.18
CA GLU A 141 -34.40 -43.59 18.80
C GLU A 141 -34.18 -42.07 18.74
N ALA A 142 -34.76 -41.31 19.68
CA ALA A 142 -34.55 -39.87 19.79
C ALA A 142 -33.10 -39.51 20.20
N ALA A 143 -32.49 -40.29 21.10
CA ALA A 143 -31.10 -40.10 21.49
C ALA A 143 -30.13 -40.37 20.34
N GLU A 144 -30.39 -41.39 19.53
CA GLU A 144 -29.58 -41.73 18.36
C GLU A 144 -29.73 -40.72 17.22
N LEU A 145 -30.95 -40.21 16.98
CA LEU A 145 -31.17 -39.07 16.07
C LEU A 145 -30.41 -37.82 16.52
N LYS A 146 -30.43 -37.49 17.81
CA LYS A 146 -29.74 -36.32 18.37
C LYS A 146 -28.21 -36.46 18.23
N ARG A 147 -27.68 -37.67 18.44
CA ARG A 147 -26.26 -37.96 18.28
C ARG A 147 -25.82 -37.86 16.82
N THR A 148 -26.65 -38.35 15.91
CA THR A 148 -26.41 -38.28 14.46
C THR A 148 -26.50 -36.85 13.94
N ALA A 149 -27.46 -36.05 14.43
CA ALA A 149 -27.58 -34.62 14.11
C ALA A 149 -26.38 -33.81 14.61
N GLY A 150 -25.93 -34.04 15.85
CA GLY A 150 -24.74 -33.38 16.39
C GLY A 150 -23.45 -33.75 15.65
N LEU A 151 -23.33 -34.99 15.17
CA LEU A 151 -22.21 -35.41 14.34
C LEU A 151 -22.24 -34.73 12.96
N LEU A 152 -23.43 -34.61 12.36
CA LEU A 152 -23.62 -33.89 11.11
C LEU A 152 -23.29 -32.40 11.25
N GLU A 153 -23.70 -31.76 12.35
CA GLU A 153 -23.44 -30.36 12.65
C GLU A 153 -21.94 -30.10 12.84
N SER A 154 -21.24 -30.96 13.59
CA SER A 154 -19.78 -30.90 13.74
C SER A 154 -19.06 -31.08 12.41
N LEU A 155 -19.46 -32.07 11.60
CA LEU A 155 -18.88 -32.32 10.28
C LEU A 155 -19.17 -31.18 9.29
N THR A 156 -20.36 -30.59 9.34
CA THR A 156 -20.74 -29.45 8.49
C THR A 156 -19.91 -28.23 8.87
N HIS A 157 -19.74 -27.97 10.16
CA HIS A 157 -18.91 -26.88 10.66
C HIS A 157 -17.43 -27.09 10.31
N GLU A 158 -16.92 -28.32 10.38
CA GLU A 158 -15.55 -28.66 10.02
C GLU A 158 -15.32 -28.57 8.50
N VAL A 159 -16.28 -29.01 7.68
CA VAL A 159 -16.24 -28.87 6.22
C VAL A 159 -16.39 -27.41 5.79
N GLU A 160 -17.24 -26.61 6.44
CA GLU A 160 -17.34 -25.16 6.21
C GLU A 160 -16.06 -24.45 6.63
N TYR A 161 -15.48 -24.83 7.78
CA TYR A 161 -14.18 -24.36 8.22
C TYR A 161 -13.09 -24.70 7.18
N TRP A 162 -13.06 -25.92 6.67
CA TRP A 162 -12.13 -26.34 5.62
C TRP A 162 -12.36 -25.64 4.28
N LEU A 163 -13.62 -25.45 3.85
CA LEU A 163 -13.97 -24.73 2.63
C LEU A 163 -13.60 -23.24 2.71
N LYS A 164 -13.78 -22.64 3.90
CA LYS A 164 -13.40 -21.26 4.21
C LYS A 164 -11.88 -21.10 4.31
N LYS A 165 -11.15 -22.15 4.72
CA LYS A 165 -9.69 -22.16 4.90
C LYS A 165 -8.90 -22.60 3.65
N ARG A 166 -9.47 -23.37 2.70
CA ARG A 166 -8.73 -23.91 1.53
C ARG A 166 -9.29 -23.59 0.14
N GLY A 167 -10.53 -23.09 0.01
CA GLY A 167 -11.31 -23.40 -1.21
C GLY A 167 -11.34 -22.41 -2.39
N ARG A 168 -10.91 -21.15 -2.25
CA ARG A 168 -11.06 -20.19 -3.38
C ARG A 168 -10.05 -19.04 -3.45
N GLY A 169 -9.56 -18.54 -2.30
CA GLY A 169 -8.55 -17.48 -2.26
C GLY A 169 -7.14 -18.00 -2.54
N GLU A 170 -6.68 -19.01 -1.79
CA GLU A 170 -5.26 -19.43 -1.86
C GLU A 170 -4.85 -19.99 -3.23
N LEU A 171 -5.69 -20.74 -3.95
CA LEU A 171 -5.32 -21.33 -5.24
C LEU A 171 -5.34 -20.34 -6.42
N LEU A 172 -6.05 -19.21 -6.28
CA LEU A 172 -6.08 -18.13 -7.29
C LEU A 172 -5.01 -17.07 -7.03
N CYS A 173 -4.64 -16.89 -5.75
CA CYS A 173 -3.56 -15.99 -5.35
C CYS A 173 -2.17 -16.63 -5.47
N SER A 174 -2.06 -17.95 -5.68
CA SER A 174 -0.79 -18.66 -5.78
C SER A 174 -0.50 -19.11 -7.21
N MET A 175 0.77 -18.89 -7.60
CA MET A 175 1.43 -19.25 -8.86
C MET A 175 1.25 -18.26 -10.01
N PRO A 176 2.24 -17.38 -10.23
CA PRO A 176 2.36 -16.69 -11.49
C PRO A 176 2.66 -17.68 -12.61
N ASN A 177 1.70 -17.91 -13.49
CA ASN A 177 2.00 -18.43 -14.82
C ASN A 177 2.51 -17.24 -15.68
N SER A 178 3.20 -17.50 -16.79
CA SER A 178 3.72 -16.47 -17.72
C SER A 178 2.64 -15.51 -18.28
N SER A 179 1.36 -15.78 -17.99
CA SER A 179 0.19 -14.99 -18.36
C SER A 179 -0.51 -14.29 -17.17
N SER A 180 0.04 -14.27 -15.95
CA SER A 180 -0.64 -13.72 -14.77
C SER A 180 -0.41 -12.21 -14.59
N LYS A 181 -1.50 -11.46 -14.39
CA LYS A 181 -1.47 -10.06 -13.97
C LYS A 181 -1.26 -9.97 -12.46
N VAL A 182 -0.34 -9.12 -12.01
CA VAL A 182 -0.11 -8.82 -10.60
C VAL A 182 -0.60 -7.41 -10.32
N TYR A 183 -1.29 -7.23 -9.19
CA TYR A 183 -1.81 -5.93 -8.77
C TYR A 183 -1.25 -5.55 -7.40
N SER A 184 -1.16 -4.25 -7.16
CA SER A 184 -0.77 -3.68 -5.87
C SER A 184 -1.44 -2.33 -5.67
N ILE A 185 -1.91 -2.04 -4.46
CA ILE A 185 -2.56 -0.79 -4.10
C ILE A 185 -1.68 -0.07 -3.08
N VAL A 186 -1.26 1.16 -3.41
CA VAL A 186 -0.46 2.00 -2.52
C VAL A 186 -1.13 3.35 -2.37
N PHE A 187 -1.41 3.73 -1.13
CA PHE A 187 -1.88 5.06 -0.77
C PHE A 187 -0.71 5.93 -0.31
N ASP A 188 -0.59 7.11 -0.90
CA ASP A 188 0.26 8.20 -0.42
C ASP A 188 -0.61 9.20 0.36
N ALA A 189 -0.44 9.24 1.68
CA ALA A 189 -1.08 10.24 2.54
C ALA A 189 -0.13 11.42 2.77
N GLY A 190 -0.09 12.31 1.77
CA GLY A 190 0.75 13.49 1.72
C GLY A 190 0.24 14.67 2.57
N SER A 191 1.09 15.70 2.70
CA SER A 191 0.73 16.92 3.46
C SER A 191 -0.31 17.81 2.75
N THR A 192 -0.54 17.60 1.46
CA THR A 192 -1.45 18.42 0.63
C THR A 192 -2.70 17.68 0.17
N GLY A 193 -2.77 16.36 0.44
CA GLY A 193 -3.84 15.49 -0.05
C GLY A 193 -3.46 14.02 0.08
N SER A 194 -4.42 13.13 -0.13
CA SER A 194 -4.19 11.68 -0.19
C SER A 194 -4.39 11.18 -1.62
N ARG A 195 -3.57 10.21 -2.04
CA ARG A 195 -3.60 9.60 -3.38
C ARG A 195 -3.70 8.09 -3.27
N VAL A 196 -4.34 7.45 -4.24
CA VAL A 196 -4.25 6.01 -4.45
C VAL A 196 -3.62 5.72 -5.79
N HIS A 197 -2.66 4.81 -5.77
CA HIS A 197 -2.07 4.19 -6.93
C HIS A 197 -2.51 2.73 -6.97
N VAL A 198 -3.06 2.29 -8.09
CA VAL A 198 -3.26 0.87 -8.37
C VAL A 198 -2.39 0.48 -9.54
N TYR A 199 -1.33 -0.26 -9.25
CA TYR A 199 -0.40 -0.74 -10.25
C TYR A 199 -0.84 -2.10 -10.77
N ARG A 200 -0.75 -2.27 -12.08
CA ARG A 200 -0.93 -3.55 -12.78
C ARG A 200 0.37 -3.91 -13.49
N TYR A 201 0.89 -5.09 -13.18
CA TYR A 201 2.11 -5.63 -13.77
C TYR A 201 1.82 -6.89 -14.59
N ASN A 202 2.58 -7.05 -15.67
CA ASN A 202 2.78 -8.32 -16.35
C ASN A 202 4.04 -9.00 -15.82
N LEU A 203 4.00 -10.32 -15.74
CA LEU A 203 5.18 -11.14 -15.47
C LEU A 203 5.76 -11.66 -16.77
N SER A 204 7.02 -11.28 -17.06
CA SER A 204 7.72 -11.66 -18.28
C SER A 204 8.12 -13.15 -18.33
N SER A 205 8.36 -13.76 -17.17
CA SER A 205 8.55 -15.20 -16.98
C SER A 205 8.36 -15.55 -15.51
N ASN A 206 8.26 -16.85 -15.19
CA ASN A 206 8.17 -17.29 -13.81
C ASN A 206 9.55 -17.17 -13.15
N PRO A 207 9.70 -16.38 -12.07
CA PRO A 207 10.99 -16.18 -11.41
C PRO A 207 11.64 -17.50 -10.93
N CYS A 208 10.83 -18.52 -10.66
CA CYS A 208 11.31 -19.84 -10.22
C CYS A 208 11.92 -20.70 -11.34
N ASP A 209 11.72 -20.34 -12.61
CA ASP A 209 12.20 -21.17 -13.74
C ASP A 209 13.73 -21.17 -13.82
N ARG A 210 14.39 -20.08 -13.39
CA ARG A 210 15.86 -19.94 -13.39
C ARG A 210 16.55 -20.65 -12.23
N THR A 211 15.85 -20.98 -11.14
CA THR A 211 16.45 -21.55 -9.93
C THR A 211 16.48 -23.09 -9.91
N GLY A 212 16.19 -23.75 -11.03
CA GLY A 212 16.19 -25.21 -11.15
C GLY A 212 14.94 -25.90 -10.59
N GLY A 213 13.81 -25.17 -10.52
CA GLY A 213 12.51 -25.67 -10.08
C GLY A 213 12.00 -25.07 -8.76
N ALA A 214 10.77 -25.44 -8.38
CA ALA A 214 10.03 -24.86 -7.26
C ALA A 214 10.71 -24.98 -5.88
N SER A 215 11.64 -25.93 -5.70
CA SER A 215 12.32 -26.17 -4.43
C SER A 215 13.39 -25.13 -4.06
N ASN A 216 13.84 -24.29 -5.00
CA ASN A 216 14.87 -23.25 -4.78
C ASN A 216 14.36 -21.82 -5.05
N CYS A 217 13.04 -21.62 -5.16
CA CYS A 217 12.47 -20.34 -5.56
C CYS A 217 12.56 -19.23 -4.49
N SER A 218 12.86 -19.57 -3.23
CA SER A 218 13.01 -18.60 -2.14
C SER A 218 14.14 -17.57 -2.33
N SER A 219 15.08 -17.86 -3.23
CA SER A 219 16.18 -16.95 -3.61
C SER A 219 15.89 -16.12 -4.86
N ALA A 220 14.78 -16.38 -5.56
CA ALA A 220 14.43 -15.68 -6.80
C ALA A 220 13.89 -14.27 -6.49
N SER A 221 14.19 -13.33 -7.39
CA SER A 221 13.63 -11.98 -7.32
C SER A 221 12.49 -11.79 -8.33
N LEU A 222 11.36 -11.29 -7.84
CA LEU A 222 10.21 -10.92 -8.66
C LEU A 222 10.48 -9.64 -9.45
N LEU A 223 11.23 -8.70 -8.85
CA LEU A 223 11.52 -7.37 -9.41
C LEU A 223 11.98 -7.42 -10.88
N MET A 224 12.89 -8.35 -11.22
CA MET A 224 13.46 -8.48 -12.58
C MET A 224 12.44 -8.96 -13.63
N HIS A 225 11.36 -9.59 -13.17
CA HIS A 225 10.34 -10.21 -13.99
C HIS A 225 9.10 -9.31 -14.17
N LEU A 226 8.95 -8.27 -13.34
CA LEU A 226 7.84 -7.34 -13.40
C LEU A 226 7.99 -6.36 -14.56
N ARG A 227 6.91 -6.18 -15.31
CA ARG A 227 6.77 -5.11 -16.30
C ARG A 227 5.50 -4.34 -15.98
N LEU A 228 5.65 -3.07 -15.64
CA LEU A 228 4.51 -2.22 -15.38
C LEU A 228 3.71 -2.05 -16.67
N GLU A 229 2.40 -2.27 -16.57
CA GLU A 229 1.48 -2.22 -17.71
C GLU A 229 0.49 -1.07 -17.56
N ASN A 230 -0.01 -0.84 -16.34
CA ASN A 230 -0.96 0.23 -16.11
C ASN A 230 -0.88 0.76 -14.67
N GLU A 231 -1.28 2.01 -14.52
CA GLU A 231 -1.46 2.69 -13.25
C GLU A 231 -2.82 3.40 -13.27
N LEU A 232 -3.64 3.13 -12.25
CA LEU A 232 -4.70 4.04 -11.85
C LEU A 232 -4.12 5.01 -10.82
N PHE A 233 -4.29 6.31 -11.07
CA PHE A 233 -3.97 7.38 -10.13
C PHE A 233 -5.23 8.21 -9.84
N VAL A 234 -5.59 8.32 -8.57
CA VAL A 234 -6.70 9.17 -8.11
C VAL A 234 -6.27 9.90 -6.84
N GLU A 235 -6.58 11.19 -6.74
CA GLU A 235 -6.22 12.02 -5.60
C GLU A 235 -7.42 12.74 -5.00
N ASN A 236 -7.36 12.98 -3.68
CA ASN A 236 -8.19 13.94 -2.98
C ASN A 236 -7.27 15.03 -2.39
N HIS A 237 -7.64 16.30 -2.51
CA HIS A 237 -6.85 17.40 -1.93
C HIS A 237 -7.12 17.58 -0.43
N GLU A 238 -7.36 16.46 0.27
CA GLU A 238 -7.76 16.40 1.67
C GLU A 238 -6.69 15.63 2.46
N PRO A 239 -5.67 16.30 3.01
CA PRO A 239 -4.62 15.63 3.76
C PRO A 239 -5.17 15.08 5.07
N LEU A 240 -4.74 13.88 5.47
CA LEU A 240 -5.21 13.24 6.70
C LEU A 240 -5.00 14.10 7.96
N SER A 241 -3.97 14.95 7.95
CA SER A 241 -3.65 15.87 9.05
C SER A 241 -4.65 17.00 9.25
N ARG A 242 -5.51 17.30 8.26
CA ARG A 242 -6.50 18.39 8.33
C ARG A 242 -7.69 18.05 9.23
N PHE A 243 -8.06 16.78 9.31
CA PHE A 243 -9.27 16.34 10.01
C PHE A 243 -9.06 16.32 11.52
N GLY A 244 -10.00 16.93 12.25
CA GLY A 244 -10.05 16.88 13.71
C GLY A 244 -10.35 15.48 14.22
N ASP A 245 -11.32 14.80 13.59
CA ASP A 245 -11.73 13.44 13.92
C ASP A 245 -10.97 12.40 13.07
N PRO A 246 -10.26 11.44 13.70
CA PRO A 246 -9.67 10.29 13.00
C PRO A 246 -10.64 9.51 12.08
N LYS A 247 -11.93 9.43 12.41
CA LYS A 247 -12.93 8.73 11.58
C LYS A 247 -13.25 9.49 10.30
N GLU A 248 -13.28 10.82 10.36
CA GLU A 248 -13.43 11.66 9.16
C GLU A 248 -12.20 11.54 8.27
N ALA A 249 -11.00 11.52 8.87
CA ALA A 249 -9.76 11.29 8.12
C ALA A 249 -9.81 9.96 7.34
N ALA A 250 -10.23 8.87 7.98
CA ALA A 250 -10.37 7.58 7.32
C ALA A 250 -11.48 7.59 6.25
N SER A 251 -12.63 8.19 6.55
CA SER A 251 -13.76 8.34 5.61
C SER A 251 -13.36 9.11 4.34
N SER A 252 -12.43 10.06 4.44
CA SER A 252 -11.92 10.80 3.28
C SER A 252 -11.29 9.90 2.20
N LEU A 253 -10.83 8.69 2.57
CA LEU A 253 -10.21 7.72 1.66
C LEU A 253 -11.23 6.85 0.92
N VAL A 254 -12.51 6.84 1.32
CA VAL A 254 -13.55 5.99 0.72
C VAL A 254 -13.71 6.18 -0.79
N PRO A 255 -13.70 7.41 -1.34
CA PRO A 255 -13.73 7.61 -2.80
C PRO A 255 -12.56 6.95 -3.52
N LEU A 256 -11.36 7.01 -2.94
CA LEU A 256 -10.15 6.41 -3.48
C LEU A 256 -10.19 4.87 -3.42
N LEU A 257 -10.69 4.33 -2.30
CA LEU A 257 -10.89 2.88 -2.12
C LEU A 257 -11.90 2.32 -3.14
N ASN A 258 -12.99 3.06 -3.39
CA ASN A 258 -13.96 2.70 -4.44
C ASN A 258 -13.34 2.67 -5.83
N ALA A 259 -12.50 3.67 -6.16
CA ALA A 259 -11.79 3.70 -7.43
C ALA A 259 -10.88 2.47 -7.60
N ALA A 260 -10.12 2.12 -6.56
CA ALA A 260 -9.26 0.94 -6.56
C ALA A 260 -10.06 -0.37 -6.72
N LYS A 261 -11.16 -0.52 -5.98
CA LYS A 261 -12.05 -1.69 -6.05
C LYS A 261 -12.68 -1.85 -7.43
N THR A 262 -13.07 -0.74 -8.05
CA THR A 262 -13.68 -0.75 -9.39
C THR A 262 -12.68 -1.15 -10.47
N HIS A 263 -11.42 -0.74 -10.31
CA HIS A 263 -10.35 -1.02 -11.27
C HIS A 263 -9.85 -2.48 -11.22
N ILE A 264 -9.89 -3.12 -10.05
CA ILE A 264 -9.39 -4.49 -9.86
C ILE A 264 -10.51 -5.52 -10.09
N PRO A 265 -10.29 -6.53 -10.96
CA PRO A 265 -11.27 -7.59 -11.18
C PRO A 265 -11.69 -8.28 -9.88
N GLN A 266 -13.00 -8.49 -9.69
CA GLN A 266 -13.57 -8.98 -8.42
C GLN A 266 -12.89 -10.27 -7.90
N TYR A 267 -12.51 -11.18 -8.79
CA TYR A 267 -11.87 -12.44 -8.43
C TYR A 267 -10.41 -12.30 -7.96
N LEU A 268 -9.78 -11.13 -8.12
CA LEU A 268 -8.42 -10.84 -7.65
C LEU A 268 -8.39 -9.99 -6.38
N GLN A 269 -9.49 -9.33 -6.01
CA GLN A 269 -9.48 -8.31 -4.94
C GLN A 269 -8.88 -8.85 -3.62
N GLU A 270 -9.26 -10.07 -3.20
CA GLU A 270 -8.76 -10.74 -1.98
C GLU A 270 -7.26 -11.13 -2.04
N CYS A 271 -6.66 -11.09 -3.23
CA CYS A 271 -5.23 -11.35 -3.44
C CYS A 271 -4.39 -10.07 -3.46
N VAL A 272 -4.99 -8.91 -3.68
CA VAL A 272 -4.24 -7.66 -3.88
C VAL A 272 -3.87 -7.05 -2.54
N GLY A 273 -2.57 -6.89 -2.31
CA GLY A 273 -2.04 -6.17 -1.16
C GLY A 273 -2.43 -4.70 -1.18
N ILE A 274 -2.90 -4.19 -0.05
CA ILE A 274 -3.16 -2.76 0.17
C ILE A 274 -2.22 -2.19 1.23
N GLU A 275 -1.66 -1.02 0.93
CA GLU A 275 -0.79 -0.28 1.83
C GLU A 275 -1.15 1.21 1.82
N LEU A 276 -0.97 1.88 2.96
CA LEU A 276 -0.99 3.33 3.08
C LEU A 276 0.25 3.78 3.85
N LYS A 277 1.03 4.68 3.25
CA LYS A 277 2.09 5.36 3.98
C LYS A 277 1.79 6.84 4.07
N ALA A 278 1.79 7.35 5.30
CA ALA A 278 1.70 8.78 5.56
C ALA A 278 3.09 9.41 5.62
N THR A 279 3.24 10.60 5.05
CA THR A 279 4.53 11.29 4.99
C THR A 279 4.66 12.37 6.08
N ALA A 280 5.52 13.36 5.88
CA ALA A 280 5.84 14.42 6.84
C ALA A 280 4.61 15.16 7.40
N GLY A 281 3.51 15.27 6.62
CA GLY A 281 2.29 15.98 7.06
C GLY A 281 1.67 15.38 8.32
N LEU A 282 1.50 14.06 8.36
CA LEU A 282 0.92 13.37 9.52
C LEU A 282 1.91 13.29 10.70
N ARG A 283 3.23 13.26 10.45
CA ARG A 283 4.24 13.31 11.53
C ARG A 283 4.10 14.56 12.41
N ARG A 284 3.64 15.68 11.83
CA ARG A 284 3.58 16.99 12.50
C ARG A 284 2.40 17.17 13.45
N VAL A 285 1.36 16.34 13.37
CA VAL A 285 0.19 16.47 14.24
C VAL A 285 0.37 15.87 15.64
N GLY A 286 1.55 15.30 15.91
CA GLY A 286 1.89 14.63 17.17
C GLY A 286 1.59 13.13 17.14
N THR A 287 2.39 12.35 17.88
CA THR A 287 2.39 10.88 17.86
C THR A 287 1.02 10.29 18.17
N GLU A 288 0.37 10.76 19.24
CA GLU A 288 -0.92 10.23 19.68
C GLU A 288 -2.01 10.42 18.61
N ARG A 289 -2.10 11.64 18.04
CA ARG A 289 -3.08 11.95 17.01
C ARG A 289 -2.79 11.22 15.71
N ALA A 290 -1.52 11.16 15.29
CA ALA A 290 -1.12 10.43 14.10
C ALA A 290 -1.50 8.94 14.22
N GLU A 291 -1.24 8.33 15.37
CA GLU A 291 -1.58 6.93 15.62
C GLU A 291 -3.09 6.70 15.68
N ALA A 292 -3.86 7.63 16.25
CA ALA A 292 -5.32 7.56 16.23
C ALA A 292 -5.89 7.57 14.79
N VAL A 293 -5.34 8.43 13.92
CA VAL A 293 -5.68 8.49 12.49
C VAL A 293 -5.32 7.18 11.78
N LEU A 294 -4.10 6.68 11.96
CA LEU A 294 -3.67 5.41 11.34
C LEU A 294 -4.53 4.23 11.79
N ASN A 295 -4.90 4.17 13.07
CA ASN A 295 -5.82 3.15 13.59
C ASN A 295 -7.22 3.26 12.98
N ALA A 296 -7.71 4.47 12.71
CA ALA A 296 -8.96 4.65 11.99
C ALA A 296 -8.86 4.16 10.54
N VAL A 297 -7.76 4.47 9.85
CA VAL A 297 -7.48 3.96 8.50
C VAL A 297 -7.41 2.43 8.48
N ARG A 298 -6.71 1.80 9.44
CA ARG A 298 -6.65 0.33 9.55
C ARG A 298 -8.05 -0.28 9.72
N ARG A 299 -8.91 0.30 10.56
CA ARG A 299 -10.31 -0.14 10.71
C ARG A 299 -11.11 0.05 9.42
N GLU A 300 -10.89 1.15 8.71
CA GLU A 300 -11.54 1.39 7.43
C GLU A 300 -11.14 0.33 6.41
N PHE A 301 -9.84 0.15 6.15
CA PHE A 301 -9.32 -0.81 5.18
C PHE A 301 -9.76 -2.26 5.47
N ARG A 302 -9.98 -2.68 6.73
CA ARG A 302 -10.51 -4.02 7.08
C ARG A 302 -11.91 -4.31 6.50
N GLN A 303 -12.67 -3.27 6.18
CA GLN A 303 -14.00 -3.42 5.57
C GLN A 303 -13.93 -3.66 4.05
N TRP A 304 -12.73 -3.58 3.46
CA TRP A 304 -12.50 -3.70 2.03
C TRP A 304 -11.94 -5.08 1.68
N PRO A 305 -12.19 -5.59 0.45
CA PRO A 305 -11.85 -6.95 0.05
C PRO A 305 -10.34 -7.15 -0.22
N PHE A 306 -9.47 -6.23 0.19
CA PHE A 306 -8.04 -6.27 -0.11
C PHE A 306 -7.23 -6.96 1.00
N ARG A 307 -6.08 -7.51 0.63
CA ARG A 307 -5.20 -8.23 1.55
C ARG A 307 -4.34 -7.27 2.36
N PHE A 308 -4.34 -7.45 3.68
CA PHE A 308 -3.31 -6.90 4.57
C PHE A 308 -2.19 -7.93 4.75
N HIS A 309 -0.98 -7.60 4.30
CA HIS A 309 0.18 -8.46 4.54
C HIS A 309 0.59 -8.42 6.02
N SER A 310 0.65 -7.22 6.59
CA SER A 310 0.85 -6.97 8.02
C SER A 310 0.15 -5.66 8.32
N GLU A 311 -0.79 -5.63 9.26
CA GLU A 311 -1.61 -4.44 9.49
C GLU A 311 -0.76 -3.21 9.87
N TRP A 312 0.26 -3.44 10.68
CA TRP A 312 1.16 -2.41 11.19
C TRP A 312 2.19 -1.96 10.15
N ASP A 313 2.61 -2.85 9.26
CA ASP A 313 3.50 -2.46 8.16
C ASP A 313 2.73 -1.84 6.99
N SER A 314 1.52 -2.33 6.71
CA SER A 314 0.66 -1.87 5.61
C SER A 314 0.23 -0.43 5.83
N VAL A 315 -0.21 -0.06 7.05
CA VAL A 315 -0.67 1.29 7.38
C VAL A 315 0.24 1.90 8.45
N ARG A 316 1.13 2.80 8.03
CA ARG A 316 2.07 3.47 8.93
C ARG A 316 2.56 4.80 8.39
N ILE A 317 3.33 5.53 9.19
CA ILE A 317 4.12 6.65 8.70
C ILE A 317 5.34 6.07 7.97
N LEU A 318 5.61 6.54 6.76
CA LEU A 318 6.87 6.32 6.07
C LEU A 318 7.94 7.15 6.76
N GLU A 319 9.12 6.61 7.06
CA GLU A 319 10.22 7.47 7.54
C GLU A 319 10.85 8.23 6.36
N GLY A 320 11.39 9.43 6.62
CA GLY A 320 12.03 10.22 5.55
C GLY A 320 13.17 9.47 4.84
N ARG A 321 13.87 8.59 5.58
CA ARG A 321 14.93 7.71 5.06
C ARG A 321 14.42 6.59 4.14
N GLU A 322 13.13 6.30 4.14
CA GLU A 322 12.52 5.28 3.28
C GLU A 322 11.93 5.89 2.00
N GLU A 323 11.35 7.09 2.11
CA GLU A 323 10.71 7.81 1.00
C GLU A 323 11.66 8.02 -0.18
N GLY A 324 12.87 8.51 0.09
CA GLY A 324 13.88 8.74 -0.94
C GLY A 324 14.29 7.47 -1.69
N PRO A 325 14.80 6.42 -1.02
CA PRO A 325 15.19 5.17 -1.67
C PRO A 325 14.06 4.51 -2.47
N LEU A 326 12.82 4.57 -1.98
CA LEU A 326 11.67 4.05 -2.73
C LEU A 326 11.42 4.87 -4.00
N ALA A 327 11.53 6.20 -3.96
CA ALA A 327 11.44 7.03 -5.16
C ALA A 327 12.60 6.79 -6.13
N TRP A 328 13.81 6.55 -5.62
CA TRP A 328 14.95 6.13 -6.43
C TRP A 328 14.66 4.81 -7.16
N LEU A 329 14.06 3.84 -6.47
CA LEU A 329 13.67 2.56 -7.07
C LEU A 329 12.62 2.78 -8.17
N THR A 330 11.62 3.63 -7.95
CA THR A 330 10.62 4.03 -8.97
C THR A 330 11.31 4.55 -10.23
N VAL A 331 12.13 5.59 -10.12
CA VAL A 331 12.75 6.25 -11.28
C VAL A 331 13.63 5.25 -12.03
N ASN A 332 14.48 4.52 -11.33
CA ASN A 332 15.41 3.58 -11.95
C ASN A 332 14.71 2.36 -12.57
N PHE A 333 13.56 1.96 -12.03
CA PHE A 333 12.70 0.95 -12.64
C PHE A 333 12.10 1.47 -13.96
N LEU A 334 11.54 2.68 -13.96
CA LEU A 334 10.86 3.28 -15.12
C LEU A 334 11.83 3.62 -16.27
N VAL A 335 13.02 4.15 -15.97
CA VAL A 335 14.03 4.45 -17.02
C VAL A 335 14.79 3.20 -17.50
N GLY A 336 14.51 2.04 -16.90
CA GLY A 336 15.11 0.75 -17.22
C GLY A 336 16.55 0.57 -16.73
N ALA A 337 17.04 1.44 -15.83
CA ALA A 337 18.40 1.36 -15.31
C ALA A 337 18.62 0.15 -14.40
N LEU A 338 17.58 -0.40 -13.77
CA LEU A 338 17.70 -1.62 -12.96
C LEU A 338 17.96 -2.89 -13.79
N HIS A 339 17.69 -2.86 -15.10
CA HIS A 339 17.71 -4.03 -15.98
C HIS A 339 18.72 -3.89 -17.13
N SER A 340 19.60 -2.89 -17.10
CA SER A 340 20.54 -2.60 -18.18
C SER A 340 21.85 -2.05 -17.62
N ASP A 341 22.87 -1.94 -18.47
CA ASP A 341 24.15 -1.33 -18.10
C ASP A 341 24.10 0.21 -18.02
N LYS A 342 22.89 0.80 -18.07
CA LYS A 342 22.69 2.24 -17.89
C LYS A 342 23.11 2.64 -16.48
N LYS A 343 23.75 3.80 -16.38
CA LYS A 343 24.05 4.41 -15.08
C LYS A 343 22.75 4.73 -14.34
N PRO A 344 22.61 4.32 -13.07
CA PRO A 344 21.43 4.66 -12.30
C PRO A 344 21.25 6.18 -12.17
N ALA A 345 20.01 6.62 -12.26
CA ALA A 345 19.65 8.00 -12.02
C ALA A 345 19.84 8.36 -10.54
N SER A 346 20.31 9.59 -10.28
CA SER A 346 20.11 10.25 -9.00
C SER A 346 18.75 10.93 -8.98
N ILE A 347 18.14 11.05 -7.82
CA ILE A 347 16.81 11.65 -7.68
C ILE A 347 16.79 12.78 -6.66
N LEU A 348 15.94 13.76 -6.94
CA LEU A 348 15.60 14.88 -6.07
C LEU A 348 14.08 14.97 -5.96
N ASP A 349 13.56 14.88 -4.74
CA ASP A 349 12.14 15.06 -4.45
C ASP A 349 11.96 16.32 -3.59
N LEU A 350 11.06 17.22 -4.02
CA LEU A 350 10.69 18.39 -3.24
C LEU A 350 9.21 18.30 -2.87
N GLY A 351 8.94 17.79 -1.68
CA GLY A 351 7.62 17.78 -1.08
C GLY A 351 7.30 19.08 -0.34
N GLY A 352 6.12 19.13 0.29
CA GLY A 352 5.70 20.30 1.07
C GLY A 352 6.43 20.40 2.41
N GLY A 353 6.72 19.25 3.03
CA GLY A 353 7.31 19.18 4.36
C GLY A 353 8.83 18.97 4.37
N SER A 354 9.33 18.17 3.43
CA SER A 354 10.72 17.72 3.34
C SER A 354 11.22 17.76 1.89
N THR A 355 12.53 17.64 1.71
CA THR A 355 13.15 17.38 0.39
C THR A 355 14.13 16.23 0.53
N GLN A 356 14.21 15.38 -0.50
CA GLN A 356 15.06 14.19 -0.53
C GLN A 356 16.08 14.31 -1.65
N ILE A 357 17.26 13.77 -1.40
CA ILE A 357 18.30 13.49 -2.38
C ILE A 357 18.74 12.05 -2.22
N VAL A 358 18.76 11.29 -3.32
CA VAL A 358 19.27 9.92 -3.33
C VAL A 358 20.17 9.71 -4.54
N MET A 359 21.33 9.14 -4.28
CA MET A 359 22.39 8.90 -5.26
C MET A 359 22.87 7.47 -5.17
N CYS A 360 23.23 6.88 -6.31
CA CYS A 360 23.96 5.63 -6.37
C CYS A 360 25.39 5.94 -6.83
N PRO A 361 26.36 6.12 -5.89
CA PRO A 361 27.72 6.47 -6.27
C PRO A 361 28.36 5.42 -7.18
N ASP A 362 29.18 5.87 -8.14
CA ASP A 362 29.93 4.99 -9.03
C ASP A 362 30.96 4.13 -8.27
N ASP A 363 31.58 4.70 -7.22
CA ASP A 363 32.37 3.95 -6.23
C ASP A 363 31.64 3.94 -4.87
N PRO A 364 31.08 2.79 -4.44
CA PRO A 364 30.39 2.68 -3.17
C PRO A 364 31.25 2.99 -1.93
N LYS A 365 32.59 2.97 -2.04
CA LYS A 365 33.50 3.26 -0.92
C LYS A 365 33.40 4.68 -0.40
N VAL A 366 32.87 5.62 -1.20
CA VAL A 366 32.62 7.00 -0.74
C VAL A 366 31.62 7.06 0.41
N LEU A 367 30.92 5.95 0.70
CA LEU A 367 29.93 5.83 1.77
C LEU A 367 30.46 5.09 3.00
N ASP A 368 31.69 4.58 2.98
CA ASP A 368 32.24 3.81 4.10
C ASP A 368 32.40 4.72 5.34
N GLY A 369 31.92 4.27 6.50
CA GLY A 369 31.90 5.07 7.73
C GLY A 369 30.74 6.08 7.81
N HIS A 370 29.80 6.04 6.88
CA HIS A 370 28.64 6.93 6.80
C HIS A 370 27.31 6.17 6.79
N GLU A 371 27.23 5.04 7.49
CA GLU A 371 26.11 4.07 7.43
C GLU A 371 24.74 4.70 7.73
N LYS A 372 24.70 5.78 8.52
CA LYS A 372 23.48 6.57 8.80
C LYS A 372 22.82 7.13 7.52
N PHE A 373 23.60 7.39 6.48
CA PHE A 373 23.16 7.95 5.21
C PHE A 373 23.06 6.89 4.11
N VAL A 374 23.23 5.61 4.45
CA VAL A 374 23.25 4.53 3.48
C VAL A 374 21.96 3.73 3.55
N ASP A 375 21.34 3.53 2.40
CA ASP A 375 20.33 2.48 2.20
C ASP A 375 20.87 1.41 1.26
N THR A 376 20.39 0.17 1.37
CA THR A 376 20.90 -0.94 0.53
C THR A 376 19.76 -1.79 0.01
N PHE A 377 19.53 -1.72 -1.29
CA PHE A 377 18.66 -2.65 -1.98
C PHE A 377 19.43 -3.90 -2.40
N HIS A 378 18.73 -5.04 -2.45
CA HIS A 378 19.26 -6.27 -3.01
C HIS A 378 18.53 -6.54 -4.34
N ILE A 379 19.12 -6.08 -5.43
CA ILE A 379 18.55 -6.15 -6.78
C ILE A 379 19.25 -7.29 -7.52
N ASP A 380 18.49 -8.31 -7.92
CA ASP A 380 19.03 -9.53 -8.55
C ASP A 380 20.16 -10.19 -7.73
N GLY A 381 19.98 -10.23 -6.40
CA GLY A 381 20.96 -10.77 -5.47
C GLY A 381 22.21 -9.91 -5.25
N ARG A 382 22.32 -8.75 -5.92
CA ARG A 382 23.44 -7.82 -5.75
C ARG A 382 23.09 -6.67 -4.80
N PRO A 383 23.95 -6.36 -3.82
CA PRO A 383 23.74 -5.20 -2.96
C PRO A 383 24.02 -3.92 -3.74
N VAL A 384 23.04 -3.02 -3.78
CA VAL A 384 23.13 -1.68 -4.35
C VAL A 384 23.08 -0.69 -3.20
N LYS A 385 24.24 -0.11 -2.87
CA LYS A 385 24.36 0.90 -1.81
C LYS A 385 23.98 2.28 -2.36
N LEU A 386 23.05 2.95 -1.69
CA LEU A 386 22.60 4.29 -2.01
C LEU A 386 23.02 5.25 -0.93
N TYR A 387 23.49 6.43 -1.31
CA TYR A 387 23.42 7.59 -0.42
C TYR A 387 21.98 8.08 -0.42
N GLN A 388 21.41 8.31 0.76
CA GLN A 388 20.12 8.96 0.92
C GLN A 388 20.15 9.97 2.05
N HIS A 389 19.45 11.07 1.85
CA HIS A 389 19.07 11.95 2.94
C HIS A 389 17.71 12.62 2.70
N SER A 390 16.99 12.86 3.79
CA SER A 390 15.71 13.54 3.82
C SER A 390 15.80 14.73 4.77
N TYR A 391 15.76 15.94 4.21
CA TYR A 391 15.81 17.18 4.97
C TYR A 391 14.40 17.54 5.45
N GLU A 392 14.02 17.00 6.61
CA GLU A 392 12.74 17.32 7.26
C GLU A 392 12.69 18.80 7.66
N GLY A 393 11.58 19.47 7.33
CA GLY A 393 11.44 20.93 7.54
C GLY A 393 12.03 21.78 6.41
N ASN A 394 12.60 21.16 5.37
CA ASN A 394 13.14 21.83 4.18
C ASN A 394 12.34 21.50 2.90
N GLY A 395 11.11 21.03 3.03
CA GLY A 395 10.17 21.03 1.90
C GLY A 395 9.74 22.45 1.52
N LEU A 396 9.06 22.62 0.38
CA LEU A 396 8.72 23.94 -0.17
C LEU A 396 7.96 24.84 0.83
N ASN A 397 6.90 24.31 1.44
CA ASN A 397 6.09 25.06 2.40
C ASN A 397 6.84 25.29 3.72
N ALA A 398 7.51 24.25 4.22
CA ALA A 398 8.25 24.32 5.48
C ALA A 398 9.43 25.33 5.41
N ALA A 399 10.13 25.35 4.27
CA ALA A 399 11.22 26.29 4.03
C ALA A 399 10.73 27.74 3.91
N ARG A 400 9.59 27.98 3.24
CA ARG A 400 8.93 29.30 3.22
C ARG A 400 8.60 29.75 4.64
N GLU A 401 7.90 28.92 5.41
CA GLU A 401 7.51 29.26 6.79
C GLU A 401 8.72 29.55 7.67
N ARG A 402 9.74 28.68 7.61
CA ARG A 402 11.01 28.86 8.33
C ARG A 402 11.71 30.16 7.97
N LEU A 403 11.77 30.50 6.67
CA LEU A 403 12.39 31.74 6.22
C LEU A 403 11.66 32.95 6.79
N LEU A 404 10.32 32.98 6.64
CA LEU A 404 9.51 34.11 7.08
C LEU A 404 9.63 34.31 8.59
N ASP A 405 9.56 33.24 9.38
CA ASP A 405 9.70 33.29 10.84
C ASP A 405 11.11 33.76 11.25
N ALA A 406 12.15 33.26 10.60
CA ALA A 406 13.54 33.64 10.89
C ALA A 406 13.84 35.10 10.55
N VAL A 407 13.30 35.62 9.44
CA VAL A 407 13.47 37.02 9.04
C VAL A 407 12.74 37.95 10.01
N VAL A 408 11.52 37.59 10.44
CA VAL A 408 10.80 38.35 11.49
C VAL A 408 11.60 38.39 12.79
N ALA A 409 12.12 37.24 13.23
CA ALA A 409 12.92 37.16 14.45
C ALA A 409 14.20 38.00 14.34
N SER A 410 14.92 37.92 13.22
CA SER A 410 16.15 38.69 12.98
C SER A 410 15.90 40.19 12.91
N HIS A 411 14.82 40.62 12.24
CA HIS A 411 14.45 42.02 12.14
C HIS A 411 14.07 42.60 13.51
N ASN A 412 13.29 41.87 14.31
CA ASN A 412 12.93 42.29 15.67
C ASN A 412 14.16 42.39 16.58
N ALA A 413 15.10 41.45 16.49
CA ALA A 413 16.35 41.50 17.24
C ALA A 413 17.20 42.73 16.85
N GLY A 414 17.31 43.02 15.56
CA GLY A 414 18.00 44.21 15.04
C GLY A 414 17.36 45.52 15.53
N ASN A 415 16.03 45.63 15.44
CA ASN A 415 15.30 46.83 15.90
C ASN A 415 15.49 47.08 17.41
N ARG A 416 15.45 46.01 18.23
CA ARG A 416 15.74 46.13 19.67
C ARG A 416 17.17 46.61 19.93
N ALA A 417 18.14 46.13 19.16
CA ALA A 417 19.54 46.54 19.30
C ALA A 417 19.75 48.03 18.93
N THR A 418 18.94 48.59 18.05
CA THR A 418 19.02 50.01 17.63
C THR A 418 18.06 50.93 18.40
N GLY A 419 17.42 50.46 19.48
CA GLY A 419 16.46 51.27 20.26
C GLY A 419 15.16 51.60 19.50
N GLY A 420 14.84 50.85 18.45
CA GLY A 420 13.61 50.99 17.67
C GLY A 420 12.38 50.46 18.42
N THR A 421 11.20 50.93 18.03
CA THR A 421 9.93 50.48 18.61
C THR A 421 9.64 49.01 18.28
N GLU A 422 9.09 48.29 19.26
CA GLU A 422 8.66 46.90 19.08
C GLU A 422 7.48 46.86 18.08
N GLY A 423 7.58 46.00 17.05
CA GLY A 423 6.54 45.86 16.01
C GLY A 423 6.80 46.58 14.69
N VAL A 424 7.96 47.21 14.47
CA VAL A 424 8.40 47.63 13.13
C VAL A 424 8.61 46.37 12.28
N ARG A 425 7.85 46.27 11.18
CA ARG A 425 7.87 45.12 10.26
C ARG A 425 8.71 45.46 9.04
N MET A 426 9.41 44.46 8.49
CA MET A 426 10.15 44.64 7.24
C MET A 426 9.16 44.91 6.11
N ASN A 427 9.15 46.15 5.63
CA ASN A 427 8.25 46.65 4.58
C ASN A 427 8.87 46.61 3.17
N ALA A 428 10.10 46.11 3.02
CA ALA A 428 10.80 45.97 1.74
C ALA A 428 11.29 44.53 1.52
N PHE A 429 10.45 43.53 1.81
CA PHE A 429 10.84 42.13 1.71
C PHE A 429 11.11 41.73 0.24
N PRO A 430 12.35 41.33 -0.11
CA PRO A 430 12.79 41.28 -1.51
C PRO A 430 12.25 40.07 -2.30
N CYS A 431 11.54 39.16 -1.65
CA CYS A 431 10.99 37.96 -2.29
C CYS A 431 9.49 38.11 -2.67
N PHE A 432 8.82 39.16 -2.17
CA PHE A 432 7.38 39.36 -2.37
C PHE A 432 7.11 40.37 -3.48
N PRO A 433 6.02 40.22 -4.24
CA PRO A 433 5.63 41.22 -5.21
C PRO A 433 5.30 42.55 -4.52
N GLN A 434 5.44 43.63 -5.26
CA GLN A 434 5.08 44.97 -4.85
C GLN A 434 3.62 45.04 -4.35
N GLY A 435 3.38 45.64 -3.18
CA GLY A 435 2.05 45.80 -2.59
C GLY A 435 1.53 44.57 -1.84
N TYR A 436 2.35 43.53 -1.65
CA TYR A 436 1.95 42.33 -0.91
C TYR A 436 2.36 42.39 0.57
N THR A 437 1.45 41.93 1.42
CA THR A 437 1.66 41.73 2.86
C THR A 437 1.27 40.30 3.22
N HIS A 438 2.19 39.54 3.81
CA HIS A 438 1.88 38.20 4.29
C HIS A 438 1.18 38.29 5.65
N GLU A 439 -0.08 37.86 5.71
CA GLU A 439 -0.95 38.03 6.89
C GLU A 439 -0.35 37.46 8.18
N LYS A 440 0.21 36.25 8.13
CA LYS A 440 0.70 35.55 9.34
C LYS A 440 1.99 36.15 9.89
N SER A 441 2.95 36.49 9.04
CA SER A 441 4.27 37.01 9.49
C SER A 441 4.34 38.53 9.55
N GLY A 442 3.42 39.23 8.88
CA GLY A 442 3.43 40.68 8.74
C GLY A 442 4.54 41.23 7.84
N LEU A 443 5.37 40.39 7.24
CA LEU A 443 6.37 40.81 6.26
C LEU A 443 5.67 41.36 5.01
N ALA A 444 6.18 42.47 4.49
CA ALA A 444 5.55 43.18 3.39
C ALA A 444 6.56 43.74 2.39
N ASN A 445 6.07 44.07 1.21
CA ASN A 445 6.81 44.83 0.21
C ASN A 445 6.03 46.08 -0.23
N ASN A 446 5.93 47.04 0.70
CA ASN A 446 5.19 48.29 0.58
C ASN A 446 6.09 49.54 0.77
N ALA A 447 7.42 49.39 0.75
CA ALA A 447 8.34 50.50 0.95
C ALA A 447 8.39 51.45 -0.27
N GLY A 448 8.10 52.73 -0.05
CA GLY A 448 7.97 53.73 -1.11
C GLY A 448 6.54 53.78 -1.69
N ALA A 449 6.34 54.49 -2.80
CA ALA A 449 5.03 54.61 -3.44
C ALA A 449 4.49 53.26 -3.95
N ASP A 450 5.38 52.36 -4.38
CA ASP A 450 5.02 51.10 -5.05
C ASP A 450 5.74 49.85 -4.52
N GLY A 451 6.58 49.93 -3.48
CA GLY A 451 7.41 48.79 -3.04
C GLY A 451 8.70 48.60 -3.85
N VAL A 452 9.55 47.65 -3.45
CA VAL A 452 10.81 47.33 -4.15
C VAL A 452 10.62 46.22 -5.18
N THR A 453 11.34 46.27 -6.30
CA THR A 453 11.34 45.15 -7.27
C THR A 453 11.93 43.90 -6.61
N PRO A 454 11.26 42.73 -6.71
CA PRO A 454 11.79 41.49 -6.15
C PRO A 454 13.14 41.11 -6.77
N SER A 455 14.01 40.49 -5.98
CA SER A 455 15.38 40.20 -6.38
C SER A 455 15.76 38.78 -5.99
N LEU A 456 16.11 37.97 -7.01
CA LEU A 456 16.62 36.61 -6.82
C LEU A 456 17.81 36.60 -5.85
N ASP A 457 18.83 37.42 -6.11
CA ASP A 457 20.07 37.40 -5.34
C ASP A 457 19.84 37.73 -3.86
N LYS A 458 18.99 38.74 -3.57
CA LYS A 458 18.63 39.09 -2.19
C LYS A 458 17.80 37.98 -1.52
N CYS A 459 16.89 37.34 -2.25
CA CYS A 459 16.06 36.27 -1.70
C CYS A 459 16.89 34.99 -1.43
N VAL A 460 17.79 34.63 -2.35
CA VAL A 460 18.77 33.54 -2.18
C VAL A 460 19.64 33.80 -0.96
N ALA A 461 20.16 35.02 -0.77
CA ALA A 461 20.96 35.37 0.39
C ALA A 461 20.20 35.13 1.72
N LEU A 462 18.92 35.48 1.78
CA LEU A 462 18.09 35.20 2.96
C LEU A 462 17.92 33.69 3.21
N PHE A 463 17.72 32.89 2.17
CA PHE A 463 17.67 31.43 2.33
C PHE A 463 19.00 30.83 2.78
N GLN A 464 20.13 31.29 2.23
CA GLN A 464 21.46 30.83 2.66
C GLN A 464 21.74 31.19 4.12
N GLN A 465 21.25 32.34 4.58
CA GLN A 465 21.43 32.78 5.96
C GLN A 465 20.57 31.99 6.96
N HIS A 466 19.34 31.63 6.60
CA HIS A 466 18.34 31.15 7.58
C HIS A 466 17.87 29.69 7.41
N VAL A 467 18.02 29.11 6.21
CA VAL A 467 17.40 27.82 5.85
C VAL A 467 18.42 26.81 5.31
N VAL A 468 19.22 27.22 4.31
CA VAL A 468 20.22 26.40 3.61
C VAL A 468 21.61 26.91 3.99
N ARG A 469 22.03 26.65 5.23
CA ARG A 469 23.24 27.26 5.79
C ARG A 469 24.47 26.44 5.43
N ASP A 470 25.36 27.05 4.69
CA ASP A 470 26.64 26.48 4.30
C ASP A 470 27.72 26.64 5.41
N GLY A 471 27.53 27.62 6.30
CA GLY A 471 28.47 27.93 7.40
C GLY A 471 28.34 27.05 8.64
N ASP A 472 27.42 26.08 8.66
CA ASP A 472 27.31 25.14 9.78
C ASP A 472 28.52 24.18 9.79
N ARG A 473 29.06 23.87 10.97
CA ARG A 473 30.28 23.06 11.10
C ARG A 473 30.11 21.70 10.40
N CYS A 474 30.87 21.47 9.33
CA CYS A 474 30.92 20.18 8.66
C CYS A 474 31.85 19.23 9.44
N HIS A 475 31.27 18.14 9.96
CA HIS A 475 32.01 17.10 10.70
C HIS A 475 32.47 15.94 9.80
N TYR A 476 32.24 16.03 8.50
CA TYR A 476 32.52 15.00 7.51
C TYR A 476 33.50 15.51 6.45
N SER A 477 33.94 14.61 5.55
CA SER A 477 34.82 14.96 4.42
C SER A 477 34.18 15.97 3.47
N THR A 478 32.88 15.81 3.21
CA THR A 478 32.06 16.72 2.42
C THR A 478 30.67 16.83 3.04
N CYS A 479 30.12 18.04 3.02
CA CYS A 479 28.75 18.29 3.45
C CYS A 479 27.94 18.99 2.35
N SER A 480 26.64 18.85 2.44
CA SER A 480 25.66 19.67 1.73
C SER A 480 25.45 20.99 2.50
N PHE A 481 24.30 21.17 3.13
CA PHE A 481 23.95 22.29 4.00
C PHE A 481 23.58 21.77 5.40
N ASN A 482 23.61 22.66 6.39
CA ASN A 482 23.32 22.37 7.79
C ASN A 482 24.19 21.25 8.39
N GLY A 483 25.43 21.09 7.92
CA GLY A 483 26.40 20.12 8.44
C GLY A 483 26.10 18.65 8.12
N ILE A 484 25.24 18.38 7.14
CA ILE A 484 24.87 17.03 6.73
C ILE A 484 25.87 16.46 5.72
N PHE A 485 26.35 15.24 5.98
CA PHE A 485 27.21 14.52 5.03
C PHE A 485 26.52 14.37 3.68
N GLN A 486 27.26 14.65 2.60
CA GLN A 486 26.84 14.36 1.24
C GLN A 486 28.06 14.08 0.38
N PRO A 487 28.09 12.97 -0.38
CA PRO A 487 29.11 12.76 -1.40
C PRO A 487 29.14 13.91 -2.43
N ASN A 488 30.31 14.23 -2.96
CA ASN A 488 30.43 15.28 -3.96
C ASN A 488 29.68 14.88 -5.25
N VAL A 489 28.62 15.63 -5.59
CA VAL A 489 27.70 15.27 -6.68
C VAL A 489 28.34 15.33 -8.07
N GLN A 490 29.43 16.07 -8.25
CA GLN A 490 30.14 16.18 -9.53
C GLN A 490 31.07 15.00 -9.81
N THR A 491 31.49 14.29 -8.77
CA THR A 491 32.54 13.26 -8.87
C THR A 491 32.05 11.88 -8.42
N ALA A 492 31.05 11.82 -7.53
CA ALA A 492 30.53 10.57 -7.01
C ALA A 492 29.54 9.89 -7.97
N VAL A 493 28.88 10.63 -8.85
CA VAL A 493 27.86 10.10 -9.76
C VAL A 493 28.01 10.61 -11.19
N THR A 494 27.83 9.72 -12.16
CA THR A 494 27.83 10.03 -13.60
C THR A 494 26.48 9.81 -14.29
N GLY A 495 25.49 9.27 -13.56
CA GLY A 495 24.13 9.07 -14.07
C GLY A 495 23.30 10.37 -14.16
N PRO A 496 22.17 10.34 -14.87
CA PRO A 496 21.27 11.49 -14.99
C PRO A 496 20.65 11.86 -13.64
N VAL A 497 20.23 13.12 -13.48
CA VAL A 497 19.53 13.59 -12.28
C VAL A 497 18.07 13.86 -12.63
N TYR A 498 17.14 13.22 -11.92
CA TYR A 498 15.70 13.45 -12.05
C TYR A 498 15.20 14.27 -10.85
N ALA A 499 14.46 15.33 -11.12
CA ALA A 499 13.84 16.16 -10.11
C ALA A 499 12.33 16.24 -10.34
N PHE A 500 11.53 15.94 -9.32
CA PHE A 500 10.07 15.83 -9.44
C PHE A 500 9.32 16.51 -8.28
N SER A 501 8.01 16.29 -8.20
CA SER A 501 7.11 16.99 -7.26
C SER A 501 7.16 18.51 -7.47
N PHE A 502 7.40 19.33 -6.44
CA PHE A 502 7.39 20.78 -6.59
C PHE A 502 8.50 21.33 -7.50
N TYR A 503 9.56 20.57 -7.79
CA TYR A 503 10.49 20.97 -8.85
C TYR A 503 9.76 21.05 -10.20
N PHE A 504 8.93 20.05 -10.52
CA PHE A 504 8.12 20.06 -11.73
C PHE A 504 7.06 21.14 -11.71
N ASP A 505 6.32 21.27 -10.60
CA ASP A 505 5.21 22.21 -10.54
C ASP A 505 5.68 23.67 -10.70
N LEU A 506 6.86 24.01 -10.16
CA LEU A 506 7.42 25.36 -10.25
C LEU A 506 8.11 25.65 -11.58
N LEU A 507 8.77 24.66 -12.19
CA LEU A 507 9.60 24.89 -13.38
C LEU A 507 8.85 24.61 -14.68
N SER A 508 7.95 23.63 -14.72
CA SER A 508 7.27 23.22 -15.95
C SER A 508 6.47 24.31 -16.69
N PRO A 509 5.96 25.39 -16.06
CA PRO A 509 5.36 26.51 -16.79
C PRO A 509 6.37 27.28 -17.67
N TYR A 510 7.67 27.14 -17.40
CA TYR A 510 8.75 27.90 -18.05
C TYR A 510 9.61 27.08 -19.02
N LEU A 511 9.35 25.77 -19.12
CA LEU A 511 10.11 24.87 -19.99
C LEU A 511 9.36 24.66 -21.31
N GLU A 512 10.03 24.98 -22.42
CA GLU A 512 9.48 24.82 -23.78
C GLU A 512 9.28 23.34 -24.15
N GLU A 513 10.23 22.48 -23.76
CA GLU A 513 10.20 21.04 -23.98
C GLU A 513 10.35 20.29 -22.67
N ARG A 514 9.24 19.76 -22.14
CA ARG A 514 9.18 19.12 -20.81
C ARG A 514 9.98 17.82 -20.69
N GLU A 515 10.34 17.19 -21.82
CA GLU A 515 11.09 15.94 -21.85
C GLU A 515 12.61 16.15 -21.89
N LYS A 516 13.06 17.37 -22.24
CA LYS A 516 14.49 17.67 -22.32
C LYS A 516 15.08 18.02 -20.95
N PRO A 517 16.33 17.62 -20.68
CA PRO A 517 17.03 18.11 -19.51
C PRO A 517 17.18 19.64 -19.55
N VAL A 518 17.12 20.28 -18.37
CA VAL A 518 17.39 21.70 -18.19
C VAL A 518 18.63 21.89 -17.33
N ARG A 519 19.52 22.82 -17.69
CA ARG A 519 20.70 23.10 -16.88
C ARG A 519 20.37 24.00 -15.70
N LEU A 520 21.16 23.90 -14.63
CA LEU A 520 21.01 24.78 -13.47
C LEU A 520 21.11 26.27 -13.86
N GLN A 521 21.98 26.64 -14.80
CA GLN A 521 22.07 28.02 -15.29
C GLN A 521 20.76 28.54 -15.89
N ASP A 522 20.02 27.67 -16.59
CA ASP A 522 18.75 28.01 -17.21
C ASP A 522 17.66 28.14 -16.14
N ILE A 523 17.67 27.29 -15.11
CA ILE A 523 16.81 27.43 -13.91
C ILE A 523 17.08 28.77 -13.19
N VAL A 524 18.35 29.15 -13.01
CA VAL A 524 18.73 30.44 -12.43
C VAL A 524 18.23 31.60 -13.28
N ALA A 525 18.34 31.51 -14.61
CA ALA A 525 17.84 32.53 -15.53
C ALA A 525 16.30 32.67 -15.46
N ILE A 526 15.58 31.56 -15.37
CA ILE A 526 14.13 31.53 -15.15
C ILE A 526 13.79 32.25 -13.85
N ALA A 527 14.38 31.85 -12.72
CA ALA A 527 14.12 32.45 -11.41
C ALA A 527 14.42 33.96 -11.39
N LYS A 528 15.53 34.38 -12.03
CA LYS A 528 15.91 35.79 -12.15
C LYS A 528 14.88 36.59 -12.92
N ARG A 529 14.43 36.06 -14.07
CA ARG A 529 13.39 36.68 -14.90
C ARG A 529 12.11 36.84 -14.09
N VAL A 530 11.60 35.75 -13.50
CA VAL A 530 10.35 35.74 -12.71
C VAL A 530 10.38 36.76 -11.57
N CYS A 531 11.47 36.81 -10.79
CA CYS A 531 11.61 37.80 -9.73
C CYS A 531 11.61 39.25 -10.28
N SER A 532 12.35 39.51 -11.35
CA SER A 532 12.46 40.87 -11.91
C SER A 532 11.21 41.36 -12.63
N SER A 533 10.38 40.44 -13.15
CA SER A 533 9.16 40.75 -13.91
C SER A 533 7.88 40.47 -13.13
N MET A 534 7.98 40.26 -11.81
CA MET A 534 6.83 39.92 -10.97
C MET A 534 5.83 41.06 -10.95
N LYS A 535 4.58 40.76 -11.28
CA LYS A 535 3.50 41.75 -11.28
C LYS A 535 3.23 42.27 -9.86
N PRO A 536 2.82 43.54 -9.70
CA PRO A 536 2.38 44.04 -8.41
C PRO A 536 1.10 43.34 -7.97
N MET A 537 0.88 43.25 -6.66
CA MET A 537 -0.23 42.49 -6.07
C MET A 537 -1.61 42.94 -6.58
N ARG A 538 -1.77 44.25 -6.83
CA ARG A 538 -3.00 44.81 -7.41
C ARG A 538 -3.38 44.18 -8.76
N GLU A 539 -2.39 43.85 -9.59
CA GLU A 539 -2.60 43.26 -10.90
C GLU A 539 -2.86 41.76 -10.79
N ILE A 540 -2.11 41.06 -9.92
CA ILE A 540 -2.34 39.64 -9.60
C ILE A 540 -3.79 39.41 -9.13
N LEU A 541 -4.31 40.30 -8.27
CA LEU A 541 -5.69 40.22 -7.80
C LEU A 541 -6.71 40.51 -8.91
N ARG A 542 -6.44 41.49 -9.77
CA ARG A 542 -7.33 41.86 -10.90
C ARG A 542 -7.47 40.74 -11.92
N GLU A 543 -6.40 40.01 -12.17
CA GLU A 543 -6.36 38.89 -13.12
C GLU A 543 -6.96 37.60 -12.55
N GLY A 544 -7.45 37.61 -11.30
CA GLY A 544 -8.03 36.44 -10.65
C GLY A 544 -6.97 35.47 -10.12
N GLY A 545 -5.69 35.86 -10.05
CA GLY A 545 -4.57 34.98 -9.66
C GLY A 545 -4.75 34.28 -8.31
N ALA A 546 -5.44 34.90 -7.35
CA ALA A 546 -5.77 34.27 -6.07
C ALA A 546 -6.85 33.17 -6.17
N LYS A 547 -7.70 33.19 -7.20
CA LYS A 547 -8.73 32.17 -7.50
C LYS A 547 -8.26 31.12 -8.53
N GLN A 548 -7.12 31.35 -9.17
CA GLN A 548 -6.56 30.50 -10.24
C GLN A 548 -5.39 29.61 -9.80
N ALA A 549 -4.91 29.74 -8.56
CA ALA A 549 -3.94 28.81 -8.01
C ALA A 549 -4.58 27.42 -7.91
N THR A 550 -4.18 26.51 -8.80
CA THR A 550 -4.66 25.12 -8.84
C THR A 550 -4.21 24.33 -7.61
N HIS A 551 -3.19 24.81 -6.90
CA HIS A 551 -2.64 24.19 -5.70
C HIS A 551 -2.38 25.27 -4.61
N PRO A 552 -2.82 25.07 -3.34
CA PRO A 552 -2.68 26.07 -2.27
C PRO A 552 -1.24 26.53 -1.99
N SER A 553 -0.24 25.68 -2.31
CA SER A 553 1.18 25.98 -2.14
C SER A 553 1.81 26.76 -3.29
N LEU A 554 1.13 26.93 -4.43
CA LEU A 554 1.69 27.54 -5.65
C LEU A 554 0.99 28.85 -6.00
N ARG A 555 0.86 29.72 -4.99
CA ARG A 555 0.25 31.04 -5.17
C ARG A 555 1.19 31.98 -5.94
N PRO A 556 0.68 32.77 -6.90
CA PRO A 556 1.51 33.67 -7.72
C PRO A 556 2.40 34.62 -6.89
N GLU A 557 1.90 35.13 -5.77
CA GLU A 557 2.65 36.03 -4.88
C GLU A 557 3.86 35.39 -4.17
N TRP A 558 4.02 34.07 -4.22
CA TRP A 558 5.15 33.36 -3.63
C TRP A 558 6.13 32.82 -4.67
N GLU A 559 5.91 33.10 -5.95
CA GLU A 559 6.66 32.47 -7.02
C GLU A 559 8.16 32.83 -7.01
N CYS A 560 8.50 34.12 -6.86
CA CYS A 560 9.89 34.54 -6.70
C CYS A 560 10.54 33.91 -5.47
N LEU A 561 9.81 33.84 -4.34
CA LEU A 561 10.29 33.19 -3.11
C LEU A 561 10.60 31.71 -3.34
N HIS A 562 9.67 30.97 -3.95
CA HIS A 562 9.81 29.53 -4.19
C HIS A 562 10.89 29.18 -5.21
N LEU A 563 11.00 29.92 -6.32
CA LEU A 563 12.07 29.72 -7.29
C LEU A 563 13.45 30.10 -6.71
N SER A 564 13.51 31.13 -5.87
CA SER A 564 14.74 31.45 -5.12
C SER A 564 15.14 30.30 -4.19
N TYR A 565 14.16 29.63 -3.56
CA TYR A 565 14.43 28.44 -2.75
C TYR A 565 14.98 27.28 -3.58
N VAL A 566 14.38 26.99 -4.74
CA VAL A 566 14.85 25.95 -5.68
C VAL A 566 16.29 26.21 -6.11
N VAL A 567 16.61 27.45 -6.51
CA VAL A 567 17.99 27.84 -6.85
C VAL A 567 18.92 27.66 -5.66
N THR A 568 18.49 28.06 -4.46
CA THR A 568 19.30 27.93 -3.25
C THR A 568 19.59 26.47 -2.93
N LEU A 569 18.58 25.59 -2.97
CA LEU A 569 18.76 24.15 -2.74
C LEU A 569 19.73 23.53 -3.76
N LEU A 570 19.48 23.71 -5.06
CA LEU A 570 20.27 23.04 -6.09
C LEU A 570 21.72 23.54 -6.11
N ARG A 571 21.92 24.87 -6.08
CA ARG A 571 23.25 25.47 -6.24
C ARG A 571 24.05 25.53 -4.94
N HIS A 572 23.40 25.90 -3.84
CA HIS A 572 24.07 26.22 -2.58
C HIS A 572 23.81 25.19 -1.48
N GLY A 573 22.81 24.33 -1.63
CA GLY A 573 22.53 23.23 -0.71
C GLY A 573 23.19 21.94 -1.14
N PHE A 574 22.83 21.45 -2.33
CA PHE A 574 23.36 20.22 -2.91
C PHE A 574 24.64 20.44 -3.71
N HIS A 575 25.05 21.69 -3.87
CA HIS A 575 26.29 22.11 -4.52
C HIS A 575 26.40 21.73 -6.00
N TYR A 576 25.30 21.57 -6.74
CA TYR A 576 25.36 21.28 -8.18
C TYR A 576 26.02 22.43 -8.97
N SER A 577 26.71 22.08 -10.05
CA SER A 577 27.35 23.06 -10.94
C SER A 577 26.31 23.71 -11.86
N LEU A 578 26.64 24.88 -12.42
CA LEU A 578 25.75 25.58 -13.36
C LEU A 578 25.44 24.79 -14.63
N GLU A 579 26.34 23.88 -15.01
CA GLU A 579 26.20 23.00 -16.19
C GLU A 579 25.44 21.70 -15.89
N GLN A 580 25.13 21.42 -14.61
CA GLN A 580 24.37 20.22 -14.27
C GLN A 580 23.00 20.23 -14.96
N GLU A 581 22.69 19.17 -15.68
CA GLU A 581 21.39 18.92 -16.29
C GLU A 581 20.45 18.16 -15.34
N PHE A 582 19.18 18.58 -15.34
CA PHE A 582 18.10 17.96 -14.57
C PHE A 582 16.95 17.57 -15.50
N HIS A 583 16.50 16.33 -15.39
CA HIS A 583 15.23 15.89 -15.95
C HIS A 583 14.10 16.27 -15.00
N ILE A 584 13.33 17.30 -15.36
CA ILE A 584 12.21 17.78 -14.56
C ILE A 584 10.95 16.97 -14.90
N ALA A 585 10.57 16.03 -14.05
CA ALA A 585 9.54 15.04 -14.36
C ALA A 585 8.33 15.12 -13.43
N LYS A 586 7.13 15.07 -13.99
CA LYS A 586 5.92 14.65 -13.26
C LYS A 586 5.66 13.17 -13.44
N LYS A 587 5.88 12.72 -14.67
CA LYS A 587 5.71 11.34 -15.08
C LYS A 587 6.93 10.88 -15.85
N ILE A 588 7.23 9.59 -15.76
CA ILE A 588 8.24 8.90 -16.56
C ILE A 588 7.53 7.73 -17.23
N ASP A 589 7.60 7.68 -18.57
CA ASP A 589 6.89 6.67 -19.38
C ASP A 589 5.38 6.61 -19.11
N GLY A 590 4.76 7.76 -18.82
CA GLY A 590 3.32 7.87 -18.52
C GLY A 590 2.90 7.57 -17.07
N TYR A 591 3.84 7.16 -16.21
CA TYR A 591 3.61 6.80 -14.81
C TYR A 591 4.10 7.88 -13.84
N GLU A 592 3.40 8.07 -12.72
CA GLU A 592 3.76 9.08 -11.71
C GLU A 592 5.18 8.86 -11.15
N ALA A 593 6.00 9.92 -11.17
CA ALA A 593 7.33 9.92 -10.57
C ALA A 593 7.21 10.14 -9.05
N ALA A 594 6.87 9.08 -8.31
CA ALA A 594 6.68 9.11 -6.87
C ALA A 594 7.22 7.83 -6.19
N TRP A 595 7.42 7.87 -4.87
CA TRP A 595 7.92 6.71 -4.10
C TRP A 595 6.96 5.49 -4.10
N THR A 596 5.70 5.68 -4.46
CA THR A 596 4.63 4.68 -4.36
C THR A 596 4.85 3.46 -5.26
N LEU A 597 5.41 3.63 -6.46
CA LEU A 597 5.78 2.50 -7.32
C LEU A 597 6.89 1.67 -6.69
N GLY A 598 7.94 2.30 -6.16
CA GLY A 598 9.00 1.61 -5.41
C GLY A 598 8.46 0.83 -4.21
N ALA A 599 7.52 1.41 -3.45
CA ALA A 599 6.85 0.71 -2.36
C ALA A 599 6.05 -0.50 -2.86
N SER A 600 5.33 -0.36 -3.97
CA SER A 600 4.63 -1.46 -4.62
C SER A 600 5.57 -2.60 -5.00
N LEU A 601 6.70 -2.28 -5.64
CA LEU A 601 7.71 -3.26 -6.04
C LEU A 601 8.31 -4.00 -4.84
N VAL A 602 8.66 -3.28 -3.77
CA VAL A 602 9.17 -3.87 -2.52
C VAL A 602 8.11 -4.73 -1.84
N GLY A 603 6.86 -4.28 -1.79
CA GLY A 603 5.74 -5.03 -1.21
C GLY A 603 5.48 -6.34 -1.96
N LEU A 604 5.49 -6.30 -3.29
CA LEU A 604 5.35 -7.48 -4.14
C LEU A 604 6.52 -8.45 -4.00
N GLU A 605 7.76 -7.95 -3.96
CA GLU A 605 8.96 -8.77 -3.72
C GLU A 605 8.90 -9.48 -2.36
N ARG A 606 8.48 -8.76 -1.31
CA ARG A 606 8.30 -9.33 0.04
C ARG A 606 7.18 -10.34 0.12
N GLY A 607 6.08 -10.13 -0.60
CA GLY A 607 4.97 -11.07 -0.65
C GLY A 607 5.27 -12.32 -1.48
N PHE A 608 6.27 -12.25 -2.36
CA PHE A 608 6.71 -13.37 -3.20
C PHE A 608 7.70 -14.30 -2.50
N ARG A 609 8.64 -13.75 -1.72
CA ARG A 609 9.59 -14.51 -0.89
C ARG A 609 8.91 -15.09 0.34
#